data_AF-A0A316Q3Y7-F1
#
_entry.id   AF-A0A316Q3Y7-F1
#
_cell.length_a   1.000
_cell.length_b   1.000
_cell.length_c   1.000
_cell.angle_alpha   90.00
_cell.angle_beta   90.00
_cell.angle_gamma   90.00
#
_symmetry.space_group_name_H-M   'P 1'
#
loop_
_entity.id
_entity.type
_entity.pdbx_description
1 polymer ?
#
loop_
_entity_poly.entity_id
_entity_poly.type
_entity_poly.pdbx_seq_one_letter_code
_entity_poly.pdbx_strand_id
1 'polypeptide(L)' 'MKTEKQINNSIYLMNIIAELYMQKHKLSIPEFLDLNSKTGLLGFISECSSVFDGLPPEEMLNEAEEYISEQV' A
#
# COMPACT_ATOMS: atom_id res chain seq x y z
N MET A 1 -19.39 8.81 -0.52
CA MET A 1 -19.28 7.76 -1.55
C MET A 1 -18.10 8.14 -2.44
N LYS A 2 -17.12 7.24 -2.65
CA LYS A 2 -15.97 7.51 -3.53
C LYS A 2 -16.47 7.57 -4.99
N THR A 3 -15.92 8.49 -5.77
CA THR A 3 -16.15 8.54 -7.23
C THR A 3 -15.40 7.40 -7.92
N GLU A 4 -15.79 7.03 -9.14
CA GLU A 4 -15.07 6.03 -9.95
C GLU A 4 -13.58 6.40 -10.12
N LYS A 5 -13.28 7.69 -10.31
CA LYS A 5 -11.90 8.18 -10.38
C LYS A 5 -11.13 7.90 -9.09
N GLN A 6 -11.74 8.13 -7.93
CA GLN A 6 -11.11 7.86 -6.63
C GLN A 6 -10.90 6.35 -6.40
N ILE A 7 -11.87 5.52 -6.81
CA ILE A 7 -11.74 4.05 -6.72
C ILE A 7 -10.59 3.57 -7.62
N ASN A 8 -10.55 4.01 -8.88
CA ASN A 8 -9.48 3.63 -9.81
C ASN A 8 -8.10 4.07 -9.30
N ASN A 9 -8.00 5.26 -8.71
CA ASN A 9 -6.75 5.73 -8.12
C ASN A 9 -6.32 4.84 -6.94
N SER A 10 -7.25 4.51 -6.04
CA SER A 10 -6.95 3.65 -4.90
C SER A 10 -6.50 2.25 -5.33
N ILE A 11 -7.12 1.66 -6.36
CA ILE A 11 -6.71 0.37 -6.92
C ILE A 11 -5.31 0.46 -7.54
N TYR A 12 -5.04 1.52 -8.28
CA TYR A 12 -3.72 1.74 -8.86
C TYR A 12 -2.62 1.84 -7.79
N LEU A 13 -2.84 2.66 -6.76
CA LEU A 13 -1.90 2.83 -5.65
C LEU A 13 -1.69 1.54 -4.86
N MET A 14 -2.77 0.80 -4.57
CA MET A 14 -2.67 -0.51 -3.91
C MET A 14 -1.74 -1.46 -4.67
N ASN A 15 -1.89 -1.55 -5.99
CA ASN A 15 -1.05 -2.44 -6.80
C ASN A 15 0.41 -1.98 -6.84
N ILE A 16 0.66 -0.70 -7.11
CA ILE A 16 2.03 -0.18 -7.21
C ILE A 16 2.76 -0.29 -5.87
N ILE A 17 2.13 0.09 -4.76
CA ILE A 17 2.77 0.03 -3.44
C ILE A 17 3.01 -1.43 -3.04
N ALA A 18 2.06 -2.33 -3.31
CA ALA A 18 2.27 -3.76 -3.07
C ALA A 18 3.45 -4.31 -3.88
N GLU A 19 3.54 -4.00 -5.17
CA GLU A 19 4.64 -4.41 -6.04
C GLU A 19 5.99 -3.88 -5.54
N LEU A 20 6.07 -2.59 -5.23
CA LEU A 20 7.28 -1.96 -4.70
C LEU A 20 7.70 -2.60 -3.38
N TYR A 21 6.76 -2.84 -2.47
CA TYR A 21 7.03 -3.41 -1.15
C TYR A 21 7.53 -4.85 -1.27
N MET A 22 6.84 -5.66 -2.09
CA MET A 22 7.27 -7.02 -2.40
C MET A 22 8.67 -7.06 -3.01
N GLN A 23 8.99 -6.16 -3.93
CA GLN A 23 10.32 -6.10 -4.55
C GLN A 23 11.42 -5.72 -3.54
N LYS A 24 11.18 -4.69 -2.71
CA LYS A 24 12.14 -4.22 -1.69
C LYS A 24 12.49 -5.33 -0.69
N HIS A 25 11.47 -6.04 -0.22
CA HIS A 25 11.61 -7.07 0.82
C HIS A 25 11.74 -8.49 0.27
N LYS A 26 11.76 -8.66 -1.05
CA LYS A 26 11.82 -9.95 -1.75
C LYS A 26 10.71 -10.91 -1.32
N LEU A 27 9.51 -10.39 -1.09
CA LEU A 27 8.34 -11.18 -0.71
C LEU A 27 7.70 -11.81 -1.95
N SER A 28 7.29 -13.06 -1.83
CA SER A 28 6.33 -13.68 -2.72
C SER A 28 4.91 -13.14 -2.46
N ILE A 29 4.01 -13.37 -3.42
CA ILE A 29 2.59 -12.97 -3.27
C ILE A 29 1.96 -13.56 -1.99
N PRO A 30 2.11 -14.87 -1.68
CA PRO A 30 1.55 -15.41 -0.43
C PRO A 30 2.10 -14.77 0.84
N GLU A 31 3.40 -14.47 0.89
CA GLU A 31 4.03 -13.81 2.04
C GLU A 31 3.52 -12.38 2.21
N PHE A 32 3.35 -11.64 1.11
CA PHE A 32 2.75 -10.32 1.16
C PHE A 32 1.27 -10.35 1.59
N LEU A 33 0.49 -11.31 1.11
CA LEU A 33 -0.91 -11.46 1.53
C LEU A 33 -1.03 -11.82 3.01
N ASP A 34 -0.14 -12.66 3.54
CA ASP A 34 -0.06 -12.95 4.98
C ASP A 34 0.30 -11.69 5.79
N LEU A 35 1.31 -10.93 5.36
CA LEU A 35 1.66 -9.63 5.96
C LEU A 35 0.47 -8.65 5.95
N ASN A 36 -0.18 -8.51 4.80
CA ASN A 36 -1.36 -7.64 4.64
C ASN A 36 -2.53 -8.11 5.53
N SER A 37 -2.71 -9.42 5.71
CA SER A 37 -3.76 -9.94 6.59
C SER A 37 -3.56 -9.56 8.06
N LYS A 38 -2.30 -9.33 8.47
CA LYS A 38 -1.92 -8.94 9.84
C LYS A 38 -1.94 -7.43 10.04
N THR A 39 -1.56 -6.66 9.02
CA THR A 39 -1.33 -5.21 9.12
C THR A 39 -2.47 -4.37 8.52
N GLY A 40 -3.21 -4.92 7.56
CA GLY A 40 -4.25 -4.19 6.82
C GLY A 40 -3.70 -3.15 5.83
N LEU A 41 -2.45 -3.27 5.38
CA LEU A 41 -1.77 -2.28 4.51
C LEU A 41 -2.60 -1.87 3.28
N LEU A 42 -3.15 -2.83 2.52
CA LEU A 42 -3.98 -2.52 1.34
C LEU A 42 -5.25 -1.75 1.71
N GLY A 43 -5.82 -2.04 2.89
CA GLY A 43 -6.94 -1.29 3.45
C GLY A 43 -6.55 0.15 3.75
N PHE A 44 -5.40 0.37 4.39
CA PHE A 44 -4.85 1.70 4.63
C PHE A 44 -4.66 2.49 3.32
N ILE A 45 -4.03 1.89 2.31
CA ILE A 45 -3.83 2.53 1.00
C ILE A 45 -5.17 2.89 0.34
N SER A 46 -6.16 1.99 0.43
CA SER A 46 -7.51 2.25 -0.11
C SER A 46 -8.17 3.45 0.56
N GLU A 47 -8.12 3.53 1.88
CA GLU A 47 -8.82 4.56 2.65
C GLU A 47 -8.06 5.90 2.69
N CYS A 48 -6.73 5.84 2.61
CA CYS A 48 -5.84 6.99 2.72
C CYS A 48 -5.07 7.25 1.41
N SER A 49 -5.69 6.99 0.25
CA SER A 49 -5.05 7.12 -1.06
C SER A 49 -4.44 8.51 -1.34
N SER A 50 -4.96 9.57 -0.68
CA SER A 50 -4.41 10.93 -0.80
C SER A 50 -3.04 11.12 -0.15
N VAL A 51 -2.66 10.27 0.81
CA VAL A 51 -1.31 10.29 1.42
C VAL A 51 -0.26 9.94 0.37
N PHE A 52 -0.60 9.00 -0.53
CA PHE A 52 0.32 8.48 -1.54
C PHE A 52 0.26 9.22 -2.86
N ASP A 53 -0.76 10.05 -3.08
CA ASP A 53 -0.98 10.71 -4.36
C ASP A 53 0.12 11.75 -4.65
N GLY A 54 0.83 11.56 -5.76
CA GLY A 54 1.94 12.43 -6.15
C GLY A 54 3.29 12.17 -5.44
N LEU A 55 3.36 11.21 -4.51
CA LEU A 55 4.63 10.81 -3.91
C LEU A 55 5.51 10.04 -4.90
N PRO A 56 6.85 10.19 -4.86
CA PRO A 56 7.74 9.27 -5.54
C PRO A 56 7.70 7.86 -4.91
N PRO A 57 8.08 6.80 -5.65
CA PRO A 57 8.01 5.42 -5.18
C PRO A 57 8.70 5.15 -3.82
N GLU A 58 9.83 5.80 -3.56
CA GLU A 58 10.57 5.64 -2.29
C GLU A 58 9.81 6.22 -1.10
N GLU A 59 9.15 7.37 -1.26
CA GLU A 59 8.34 7.98 -0.22
C GLU A 59 7.06 7.16 0.03
N MET A 60 6.41 6.64 -1.03
CA MET A 60 5.29 5.71 -0.87
C MET A 60 5.67 4.46 -0.06
N LEU A 61 6.89 3.95 -0.25
CA LEU A 61 7.42 2.84 0.51
C LEU A 61 7.67 3.21 1.97
N ASN A 62 8.19 4.40 2.24
CA ASN A 62 8.43 4.87 3.61
C ASN A 62 7.12 4.99 4.39
N GLU A 63 6.07 5.55 3.78
CA GLU A 63 4.73 5.62 4.38
C GLU A 63 4.16 4.22 4.68
N ALA A 64 4.36 3.27 3.77
CA ALA A 64 3.92 1.89 3.98
C ALA A 64 4.68 1.19 5.12
N GLU A 65 6.00 1.42 5.22
CA GLU A 65 6.86 0.86 6.28
C GLU A 65 6.51 1.46 7.64
N GLU A 66 6.31 2.78 7.70
CA GLU A 66 5.91 3.49 8.91
C GLU A 66 4.58 2.93 9.42
N TYR A 67 3.56 2.86 8.55
CA TYR A 67 2.27 2.27 8.91
C TYR A 67 2.40 0.84 9.45
N ILE A 68 3.17 -0.02 8.77
CA ILE A 68 3.37 -1.41 9.21
C ILE A 68 4.07 -1.46 10.57
N SER A 69 5.05 -0.59 10.80
CA SER A 69 5.79 -0.55 12.07
C SER A 69 4.90 -0.18 13.27
N GLU A 70 3.82 0.56 13.04
CA GLU A 70 2.83 0.89 14.06
C GLU A 70 1.83 -0.25 14.36
N GLN A 71 1.77 -1.28 13.52
CA GLN A 71 0.87 -2.43 13.70
C GLN A 71 1.52 -3.60 14.45
N VAL A 72 2.84 -3.54 14.72
CA VAL A 72 3.65 -4.64 15.29
C VAL A 72 4.04 -4.37 16.74
#